data_AF-A0A2M7DDW1-F1
#
_entry.id   AF-A0A2M7DDW1-F1
#
_cell.length_a   1.000
_cell.length_b   1.000
_cell.length_c   1.000
_cell.angle_alpha   90.00
_cell.angle_beta   90.00
_cell.angle_gamma   90.00
#
_symmetry.space_group_name_H-M   'P 1'
#
loop_
_entity.id
_entity.type
_entity.pdbx_description
1 polymer ?
#
loop_
_entity_poly.entity_id
_entity_poly.type
_entity_poly.pdbx_seq_one_letter_code
_entity_poly.pdbx_strand_id
1 'polypeptide(L)'
;MIKKIIGWLLLAAGVLAIVWGAWQSYQIFTNQAPSPAIFKMGVETEIVSPQKAAQTQDELIGQQLQQLLQEQLGKMIPIDTVAKLLNLTVWSLFAGILILAAGKIATIGIQLLNSRTDKTV
;
A
#
# COMPACT_ATOMS: atom_id res chain seq x y z
N MET A 1 -31.85 -10.59 -17.48
CA MET A 1 -31.82 -9.74 -16.28
C MET A 1 -30.53 -9.90 -15.50
N ILE A 2 -30.03 -11.14 -15.33
CA ILE A 2 -28.73 -11.49 -14.71
C ILE A 2 -27.54 -10.60 -15.12
N LYS A 3 -27.34 -10.31 -16.42
CA LYS A 3 -26.23 -9.44 -16.89
C LYS A 3 -26.28 -8.01 -16.31
N LYS A 4 -27.48 -7.45 -16.12
CA LYS A 4 -27.65 -6.11 -15.50
C LYS A 4 -27.34 -6.13 -14.00
N ILE A 5 -27.72 -7.22 -13.32
CA ILE A 5 -27.43 -7.43 -11.89
C ILE A 5 -25.91 -7.54 -11.68
N ILE A 6 -25.24 -8.32 -12.52
CA ILE A 6 -23.77 -8.47 -12.51
C ILE A 6 -23.08 -7.13 -12.81
N GLY A 7 -23.56 -6.38 -13.81
CA GLY A 7 -22.99 -5.05 -14.12
C GLY A 7 -23.08 -4.08 -12.95
N TRP A 8 -24.23 -4.00 -12.29
CA TRP A 8 -24.41 -3.19 -11.08
C TRP A 8 -23.53 -3.66 -9.92
N LEU A 9 -23.39 -4.97 -9.74
CA LEU A 9 -22.54 -5.54 -8.68
C LEU A 9 -21.06 -5.22 -8.90
N LEU A 10 -20.57 -5.33 -10.14
CA LEU A 10 -19.19 -4.95 -10.48
C LEU A 10 -18.94 -3.45 -10.31
N LEU A 11 -19.90 -2.61 -10.71
CA LEU A 11 -19.81 -1.17 -10.54
C LEU A 11 -19.75 -0.80 -9.06
N ALA A 12 -20.67 -1.33 -8.25
CA ALA A 12 -20.70 -1.11 -6.82
C ALA A 12 -19.41 -1.59 -6.14
N ALA A 13 -18.90 -2.77 -6.52
CA ALA A 13 -17.64 -3.31 -6.00
C ALA A 13 -16.44 -2.41 -6.33
N GLY A 14 -16.35 -1.91 -7.57
CA GLY A 14 -15.28 -0.98 -7.96
C GLY A 14 -15.33 0.33 -7.18
N VAL A 15 -16.52 0.92 -7.02
CA VAL A 15 -16.70 2.15 -6.23
C VAL A 15 -16.36 1.93 -4.76
N LEU A 16 -16.85 0.83 -4.17
CA LEU A 16 -16.52 0.44 -2.79
C LEU A 16 -15.02 0.29 -2.59
N ALA A 17 -14.32 -0.35 -3.52
CA ALA A 17 -12.87 -0.51 -3.44
C ALA A 17 -12.14 0.84 -3.45
N ILE A 18 -12.56 1.80 -4.28
CA ILE A 18 -11.97 3.15 -4.31
C ILE A 18 -12.23 3.88 -3.00
N VAL A 19 -13.48 3.88 -2.52
CA VAL A 19 -13.85 4.56 -1.26
C VAL A 19 -13.08 3.94 -0.07
N TRP A 20 -12.98 2.61 -0.03
CA TRP A 20 -12.24 1.90 1.00
C TRP A 20 -10.74 2.22 0.95
N GLY A 21 -10.14 2.19 -0.24
CA GLY A 21 -8.73 2.53 -0.43
C GLY A 21 -8.42 3.98 -0.05
N ALA A 22 -9.29 4.92 -0.41
CA ALA A 22 -9.16 6.32 -0.04
C ALA A 22 -9.29 6.53 1.48
N TRP A 23 -10.22 5.83 2.12
CA TRP A 23 -10.40 5.87 3.58
C TRP A 23 -9.18 5.33 4.32
N GLN A 24 -8.63 4.19 3.88
CA GLN A 24 -7.41 3.61 4.46
C GLN A 24 -6.20 4.54 4.28
N SER A 25 -6.04 5.11 3.08
CA SER A 25 -5.02 6.15 2.85
C SER A 25 -5.21 7.32 3.81
N TYR A 26 -6.43 7.84 3.96
CA TYR A 26 -6.68 8.94 4.90
C TYR A 26 -6.27 8.60 6.33
N GLN A 27 -6.57 7.40 6.83
CA GLN A 27 -6.18 6.98 8.18
C GLN A 27 -4.65 6.88 8.37
N ILE A 28 -3.93 6.37 7.36
CA ILE A 28 -2.48 6.19 7.40
C ILE A 28 -1.76 7.54 7.29
N PHE A 29 -2.24 8.44 6.43
CA PHE A 29 -1.69 9.80 6.31
C PHE A 29 -1.97 10.65 7.56
N THR A 30 -3.11 10.45 8.21
CA THR A 30 -3.48 11.17 9.46
C THR A 30 -2.83 10.55 10.70
N ASN A 31 -1.95 9.56 10.53
CA ASN A 31 -1.17 8.97 11.61
C ASN A 31 -2.04 8.26 12.69
N GLN A 32 -3.30 7.94 12.36
CA GLN A 32 -4.26 7.30 13.27
C GLN A 32 -4.14 5.77 13.27
N ALA A 33 -3.52 5.20 12.24
CA ALA A 33 -3.10 3.80 12.19
C ALA A 33 -1.60 3.74 11.88
N PRO A 34 -0.82 2.88 12.54
CA PRO A 34 0.58 2.68 12.15
C PRO A 34 0.59 2.15 10.72
N SER A 35 1.25 2.88 9.81
CA SER A 35 1.55 2.36 8.47
C SER A 35 2.20 0.99 8.62
N PRO A 36 1.88 0.00 7.77
CA PRO A 36 2.67 -1.23 7.71
C PRO A 36 4.13 -0.84 7.56
N ALA A 37 4.91 -1.05 8.62
CA ALA A 37 6.29 -0.61 8.68
C ALA A 37 7.13 -1.65 7.94
N ILE A 38 7.10 -1.57 6.61
CA ILE A 38 7.98 -2.34 5.72
C ILE A 38 9.42 -1.95 6.01
N PHE A 39 9.66 -0.65 6.22
CA PHE A 39 10.92 -0.10 6.64
C PHE A 39 10.84 0.29 8.12
N LYS A 40 11.61 -0.39 8.97
CA LYS A 40 11.85 -0.02 10.36
C LYS A 40 13.33 0.33 10.48
N MET A 41 13.64 1.56 10.90
CA MET A 41 15.00 1.94 11.27
C MET A 41 15.01 2.27 12.76
N GLY A 42 14.89 1.21 13.56
CA GLY A 42 15.07 1.26 15.00
C GLY A 42 16.20 0.31 15.37
N VAL A 43 17.09 0.79 16.24
CA VAL A 43 18.07 -0.02 16.96
C VAL A 43 17.39 -1.30 17.41
N GLU A 44 18.06 -2.40 17.12
CA GLU A 44 17.76 -3.74 17.60
C GLU A 44 17.73 -3.71 19.14
N THR A 45 16.60 -3.32 19.74
CA THR A 45 16.24 -3.88 21.03
C THR A 45 15.90 -5.33 20.74
N GLU A 46 16.95 -6.14 20.80
CA GLU A 46 16.91 -7.58 20.91
C GLU A 46 15.72 -7.96 21.79
N ILE A 47 14.65 -8.43 21.18
CA ILE A 47 13.76 -9.36 21.87
C ILE A 47 14.62 -10.61 21.97
N VAL A 48 15.22 -10.82 23.13
CA VAL A 48 16.05 -11.98 23.44
C VAL A 48 15.26 -13.23 23.09
N SER A 49 15.56 -13.80 21.93
CA SER A 49 15.18 -15.14 21.53
C SER A 49 16.47 -15.87 21.17
N PRO A 50 16.83 -16.93 21.90
CA PRO A 50 18.14 -17.55 21.76
C PRO A 50 18.13 -18.45 20.54
N GLN A 51 18.23 -17.89 19.34
CA GLN A 51 18.47 -18.68 18.13
C GLN A 51 19.45 -17.95 17.21
N LYS A 52 20.72 -17.99 17.63
CA LYS A 52 21.86 -17.66 16.79
C LYS A 52 21.98 -18.73 15.69
N ALA A 53 21.42 -18.49 14.51
CA ALA A 53 21.72 -19.27 13.32
C ALA A 53 21.38 -18.48 12.04
N ALA A 54 22.43 -18.17 11.27
CA ALA A 54 22.44 -17.60 9.92
C ALA A 54 22.06 -16.12 9.79
N GLN A 55 23.00 -15.22 10.10
CA GLN A 55 22.99 -13.87 9.53
C GLN A 55 23.21 -13.99 8.02
N THR A 56 22.18 -13.69 7.24
CA THR A 56 22.27 -13.61 5.77
C THR A 56 23.07 -12.38 5.35
N GLN A 57 23.77 -12.46 4.21
CA GLN A 57 24.60 -11.37 3.68
C GLN A 57 23.80 -10.06 3.50
N ASP A 58 22.49 -10.17 3.26
CA ASP A 58 21.54 -9.05 3.16
C ASP A 58 21.35 -8.27 4.47
N GLU A 59 21.43 -8.95 5.63
CA GLU A 59 21.30 -8.33 6.95
C GLU A 59 22.54 -7.49 7.31
N LEU A 60 23.73 -7.98 6.95
CA LEU A 60 24.99 -7.26 7.10
C LEU A 60 25.04 -5.99 6.24
N ILE A 61 24.53 -6.05 5.00
CA ILE A 61 24.43 -4.89 4.13
C ILE A 61 23.44 -3.87 4.71
N GLY A 62 22.29 -4.33 5.23
CA GLY A 62 21.30 -3.48 5.88
C GLY A 62 21.89 -2.68 7.06
N GLN A 63 22.65 -3.35 7.93
CA GLN A 63 23.29 -2.71 9.10
C GLN A 63 24.37 -1.69 8.71
N GLN A 64 25.21 -1.99 7.72
CA GLN A 64 26.24 -1.05 7.24
C GLN A 64 25.61 0.20 6.59
N LEU A 65 24.55 0.01 5.80
CA LEU A 65 23.83 1.12 5.19
C LEU A 65 23.20 2.02 6.26
N GLN A 66 22.62 1.41 7.31
CA GLN A 66 21.99 2.13 8.41
C GLN A 66 23.00 3.01 9.17
N GLN A 67 24.21 2.50 9.45
CA GLN A 67 25.27 3.27 10.11
C GLN A 67 25.74 4.46 9.26
N LEU A 68 25.95 4.26 7.95
CA LEU A 68 26.34 5.32 7.02
C LEU A 68 25.26 6.40 6.91
N LEU A 69 23.99 6.00 6.83
CA LEU A 69 22.86 6.93 6.83
C LEU A 69 22.74 7.67 8.17
N GLN A 70 23.04 7.02 9.29
CA GLN A 70 22.95 7.63 10.62
C GLN A 70 24.02 8.70 10.85
N GLU A 71 25.25 8.47 10.42
CA GLU A 71 26.33 9.45 10.54
C GLU A 71 26.15 10.66 9.61
N GLN A 72 25.58 10.46 8.42
CA GLN A 72 25.45 11.51 7.41
C GLN A 72 24.10 12.25 7.45
N LEU A 73 22.98 11.54 7.58
CA LEU A 73 21.64 12.12 7.57
C LEU A 73 21.10 12.38 8.97
N GLY A 74 21.51 11.59 9.96
CA GLY A 74 21.06 11.74 11.36
C GLY A 74 21.40 13.08 12.00
N LYS A 75 22.36 13.84 11.43
CA LYS A 75 22.71 15.20 11.87
C LYS A 75 21.73 16.28 11.41
N MET A 76 20.87 16.01 10.44
CA MET A 76 19.91 17.00 9.91
C MET A 76 18.45 16.52 9.95
N ILE A 77 18.20 15.21 9.82
CA ILE A 77 16.84 14.64 9.78
C ILE A 77 16.79 13.37 10.65
N PRO A 78 15.82 13.24 11.57
CA PRO A 78 15.65 12.01 12.35
C PRO A 78 15.41 10.82 11.41
N ILE A 79 16.18 9.76 11.57
CA ILE A 79 16.16 8.58 10.69
C ILE A 79 14.79 7.92 10.63
N ASP A 80 14.02 7.97 11.73
CA ASP A 80 12.63 7.50 11.78
C ASP A 80 11.73 8.19 10.74
N THR A 81 12.02 9.45 10.40
CA THR A 81 11.28 10.21 9.39
C THR A 81 11.49 9.64 7.99
N VAL A 82 12.71 9.17 7.68
CA VAL A 82 13.05 8.57 6.38
C VAL A 82 12.30 7.25 6.19
N ALA A 83 12.32 6.39 7.22
CA ALA A 83 11.57 5.13 7.19
C ALA A 83 10.06 5.39 7.01
N LYS A 84 9.51 6.39 7.70
CA LYS A 84 8.10 6.79 7.57
C LYS A 84 7.77 7.31 6.17
N LEU A 85 8.63 8.14 5.58
CA LEU A 85 8.47 8.65 4.20
C LEU A 85 8.48 7.50 3.18
N LEU A 86 9.39 6.55 3.31
CA LEU A 86 9.45 5.37 2.44
C LEU A 86 8.16 4.53 2.56
N ASN A 87 7.72 4.24 3.79
CA ASN A 87 6.48 3.50 4.02
C ASN A 87 5.25 4.20 3.41
N LEU A 88 5.14 5.53 3.57
CA LEU A 88 4.08 6.33 2.94
C LEU A 88 4.13 6.29 1.41
N THR A 89 5.33 6.28 0.84
CA THR A 89 5.52 6.18 -0.61
C THR A 89 5.04 4.84 -1.14
N VAL A 90 5.41 3.74 -0.48
CA VAL A 90 4.92 2.40 -0.83
C VAL A 90 3.40 2.31 -0.72
N TRP A 91 2.83 2.87 0.35
CA TRP A 91 1.38 2.89 0.52
C TRP A 91 0.66 3.72 -0.57
N SER A 92 1.26 4.85 -0.97
CA SER A 92 0.74 5.70 -2.06
C SER A 92 0.76 4.98 -3.40
N LEU A 93 1.83 4.24 -3.70
CA LEU A 93 1.90 3.37 -4.88
C LEU A 93 0.80 2.31 -4.86
N PHE A 94 0.65 1.63 -3.72
CA PHE A 94 -0.38 0.61 -3.54
C PHE A 94 -1.79 1.16 -3.76
N ALA A 95 -2.10 2.31 -3.14
CA ALA A 95 -3.37 3.00 -3.33
C ALA A 95 -3.60 3.38 -4.80
N GLY A 96 -2.57 3.86 -5.50
CA GLY A 96 -2.64 4.16 -6.94
C GLY A 96 -3.01 2.93 -7.77
N ILE A 97 -2.35 1.80 -7.52
CA ILE A 97 -2.64 0.53 -8.21
C ILE A 97 -4.08 0.09 -7.93
N LEU A 98 -4.54 0.22 -6.69
CA LEU A 98 -5.90 -0.16 -6.29
C LEU A 98 -6.95 0.69 -7.02
N ILE A 99 -6.73 2.00 -7.15
CA ILE A 99 -7.62 2.90 -7.90
C ILE A 99 -7.67 2.49 -9.39
N LEU A 100 -6.52 2.21 -10.01
CA LEU A 100 -6.47 1.76 -11.40
C LEU A 100 -7.21 0.44 -11.61
N ALA A 101 -7.00 -0.54 -10.72
CA ALA A 101 -7.67 -1.84 -10.78
C ALA A 101 -9.19 -1.71 -10.58
N ALA A 102 -9.61 -0.96 -9.57
CA ALA A 102 -11.02 -0.72 -9.28
C ALA A 102 -11.74 0.02 -10.43
N GLY A 103 -11.06 0.98 -11.07
CA GLY A 103 -11.56 1.66 -12.27
C GLY A 103 -11.80 0.70 -13.44
N LYS A 104 -10.92 -0.29 -13.66
CA LYS A 104 -11.13 -1.33 -14.67
C LYS A 104 -12.36 -2.20 -14.35
N ILE A 105 -12.52 -2.61 -13.09
CA ILE A 105 -13.67 -3.40 -12.64
C ILE A 105 -14.98 -2.63 -12.85
N ALA A 106 -15.01 -1.35 -12.48
CA ALA A 106 -16.17 -0.48 -12.69
C ALA A 106 -16.49 -0.30 -14.19
N THR A 107 -15.46 -0.13 -15.04
CA THR A 107 -15.63 0.00 -16.49
C THR A 107 -16.25 -1.26 -17.10
N ILE A 108 -15.81 -2.45 -16.69
CA ILE A 108 -16.41 -3.72 -17.12
C ILE A 108 -17.88 -3.80 -16.67
N GLY A 109 -18.17 -3.37 -15.44
CA GLY A 109 -19.54 -3.29 -14.93
C GLY A 109 -20.45 -2.40 -15.79
N ILE A 110 -19.96 -1.22 -16.19
CA ILE A 110 -20.67 -0.27 -17.07
C ILE A 110 -20.88 -0.85 -18.47
N GLN A 111 -19.84 -1.48 -19.06
CA GLN A 111 -19.94 -2.10 -20.38
C GLN A 111 -20.99 -3.22 -20.42
N LEU A 112 -21.07 -4.04 -19.37
CA LEU A 112 -22.11 -5.08 -19.22
C LEU A 112 -23.52 -4.48 -19.10
N LEU A 113 -23.64 -3.29 -18.51
CA LEU A 113 -24.91 -2.57 -18.40
C LEU A 113 -25.36 -2.03 -19.77
N ASN A 114 -24.43 -1.50 -20.57
CA ASN A 114 -24.68 -0.90 -21.89
C ASN A 114 -24.84 -1.91 -23.03
N SER A 115 -24.27 -3.11 -22.92
CA SER A 115 -24.31 -4.14 -23.99
C SER A 115 -25.72 -4.68 -24.32
N ARG A 116 -26.78 -4.23 -23.63
CA ARG A 116 -28.19 -4.58 -23.93
C ARG A 116 -28.97 -3.47 -24.64
N THR A 117 -28.44 -2.24 -24.70
CA THR A 117 -29.15 -1.08 -25.27
C THR A 117 -28.86 -0.88 -26.77
N ASP A 118 -27.92 -1.62 -27.33
CA ASP A 118 -27.42 -1.46 -28.71
C ASP A 118 -28.02 -2.47 -29.72
N LYS A 119 -29.08 -3.21 -29.34
CA LYS A 119 -29.76 -4.17 -30.24
C LYS A 119 -31.17 -3.74 -30.66
N THR A 120 -31.48 -2.45 -30.56
CA THR A 120 -32.76 -1.89 -31.01
C THR A 120 -32.52 -0.59 -31.77
N VAL A 121 -31.93 -0.72 -32.96
CA VAL A 121 -32.20 0.14 -34.12
C VAL A 121 -32.21 -0.76 -35.34
#